data_AF-A0A9D4NA89-F1
#
_entry.id   AF-A0A9D4NA89-F1
#
_cell.length_a   1.000
_cell.length_b   1.000
_cell.length_c   1.000
_cell.angle_alpha   90.00
_cell.angle_beta   90.00
_cell.angle_gamma   90.00
#
_symmetry.space_group_name_H-M   'P 1'
#
loop_
_entity.id
_entity.type
_entity.pdbx_description
1 polymer ?
#
loop_
_entity_poly.entity_id
_entity_poly.type
_entity_poly.pdbx_seq_one_letter_code
_entity_poly.pdbx_strand_id
1 'polypeptide(L)'
;MGNQCFMTHRKRKVQRSKAESVTTVKAEAQQLCRQNGGHVANQKHVLGCFKIQFGQFRGMTFKWLLENSPGYAGFIVADTEKEEPSQNNLWLHKMALKKYIEMFEEGVYILQSKRQKSQPK
;
A
#
# COMPACT_ATOMS: atom_id res chain seq x y z
N MET A 1 -35.19 -18.67 6.66
CA MET A 1 -34.48 -17.68 5.82
C MET A 1 -33.16 -17.36 6.51
N GLY A 2 -32.11 -18.09 6.17
CA GLY A 2 -30.78 -17.89 6.71
C GLY A 2 -30.04 -16.80 5.94
N ASN A 3 -29.34 -15.92 6.63
CA ASN A 3 -27.88 -16.05 6.76
C ASN A 3 -27.35 -14.89 7.60
N GLN A 4 -27.02 -15.24 8.84
CA GLN A 4 -26.27 -14.45 9.80
C GLN A 4 -24.85 -14.24 9.25
N CYS A 5 -24.51 -13.00 8.90
CA CYS A 5 -23.19 -12.62 8.41
C CYS A 5 -22.19 -12.64 9.58
N PHE A 6 -21.64 -13.81 9.89
CA PHE A 6 -20.51 -13.96 10.79
C PHE A 6 -19.25 -13.47 10.09
N MET A 7 -18.90 -12.20 10.31
CA MET A 7 -17.54 -11.69 10.10
C MET A 7 -16.59 -12.39 11.08
N THR A 8 -16.19 -13.62 10.74
CA THR A 8 -15.18 -14.35 11.49
C THR A 8 -13.86 -13.59 11.38
N HIS A 9 -13.45 -12.98 12.49
CA HIS A 9 -12.10 -12.47 12.69
C HIS A 9 -11.14 -13.66 12.80
N ARG A 10 -10.94 -14.35 11.67
CA ARG A 10 -9.96 -15.43 11.56
C ARG A 10 -8.59 -14.76 11.53
N LYS A 11 -7.90 -14.76 12.67
CA LYS A 11 -6.46 -14.47 12.78
C LYS A 11 -5.72 -15.44 11.85
N ARG A 12 -5.58 -15.10 10.56
CA ARG A 12 -4.70 -15.82 9.65
C ARG A 12 -3.29 -15.54 10.16
N LYS A 13 -2.58 -16.57 10.62
CA LYS A 13 -1.11 -16.53 10.69
C LYS A 13 -0.65 -16.06 9.31
N VAL A 14 -0.20 -14.81 9.20
CA VAL A 14 0.36 -14.29 7.95
C VAL A 14 1.64 -15.08 7.73
N GLN A 15 1.57 -16.16 6.95
CA GLN A 15 2.78 -16.77 6.41
C GLN A 15 3.54 -15.64 5.72
N ARG A 16 4.80 -15.44 6.11
CA ARG A 16 5.72 -14.54 5.39
C ARG A 16 6.08 -15.20 4.06
N SER A 17 5.11 -15.32 3.16
CA SER A 17 5.30 -15.81 1.80
C SER A 17 6.02 -14.75 0.95
N LYS A 18 6.63 -15.15 -0.17
CA LYS A 18 7.24 -14.19 -1.11
C LYS A 18 6.21 -13.13 -1.55
N ALA A 19 6.67 -11.92 -1.89
CA ALA A 19 5.78 -10.91 -2.45
C ALA A 19 5.18 -11.41 -3.77
N GLU A 20 3.86 -11.37 -3.87
CA GLU A 20 3.13 -11.74 -5.09
C GLU A 20 3.47 -10.79 -6.24
N SER A 21 3.23 -11.23 -7.48
CA SER A 21 3.46 -10.37 -8.64
C SER A 21 2.55 -9.14 -8.60
N VAL A 22 3.09 -8.01 -9.04
CA VAL A 22 2.34 -6.74 -9.09
C VAL A 22 1.12 -6.85 -10.01
N THR A 23 1.18 -7.68 -11.05
CA THR A 23 0.05 -7.95 -11.96
C THR A 23 -1.11 -8.61 -11.24
N THR A 24 -0.85 -9.63 -10.42
CA THR A 24 -1.89 -10.31 -9.63
C THR A 24 -2.50 -9.36 -8.61
N VAL A 25 -1.67 -8.65 -7.85
CA VAL A 25 -2.16 -7.67 -6.86
C VAL A 25 -2.95 -6.54 -7.52
N LYS A 26 -2.57 -6.11 -8.74
CA LYS A 26 -3.33 -5.13 -9.51
C LYS A 26 -4.70 -5.65 -9.89
N ALA A 27 -4.80 -6.89 -10.37
CA ALA A 27 -6.09 -7.49 -10.73
C ALA A 27 -7.03 -7.58 -9.52
N GLU A 28 -6.50 -8.02 -8.37
CA GLU A 28 -7.25 -8.02 -7.11
C GLU A 28 -7.69 -6.62 -6.69
N ALA A 29 -6.79 -5.63 -6.81
CA ALA A 29 -7.08 -4.25 -6.48
C ALA A 29 -8.18 -3.66 -7.40
N GLN A 30 -8.20 -4.01 -8.68
CA GLN A 30 -9.25 -3.60 -9.61
C GLN A 30 -10.61 -4.22 -9.24
N GLN A 31 -10.63 -5.51 -8.85
CA GLN A 31 -11.83 -6.16 -8.38
C GLN A 31 -12.35 -5.52 -7.09
N LEU A 32 -11.46 -5.28 -6.11
CA LEU A 32 -11.80 -4.62 -4.85
C LEU A 32 -12.28 -3.18 -5.08
N CYS A 33 -11.65 -2.47 -6.01
CA CYS A 33 -12.07 -1.14 -6.43
C CYS A 33 -13.51 -1.15 -6.96
N ARG A 34 -13.86 -2.10 -7.84
CA ARG A 34 -15.24 -2.27 -8.32
C ARG A 34 -16.22 -2.58 -7.20
N GLN A 35 -15.85 -3.48 -6.29
CA GLN A 35 -16.70 -3.86 -5.13
C GLN A 35 -16.98 -2.68 -4.20
N ASN A 36 -16.00 -1.79 -4.05
CA ASN A 36 -16.11 -0.58 -3.22
C ASN A 36 -16.73 0.62 -3.97
N GLY A 37 -17.29 0.42 -5.17
CA GLY A 37 -17.89 1.49 -5.98
C GLY A 37 -16.90 2.46 -6.62
N GLY A 38 -15.61 2.09 -6.67
CA GLY A 38 -14.56 2.90 -7.29
C GLY A 38 -14.42 2.67 -8.80
N HIS A 39 -13.87 3.67 -9.50
CA HIS A 39 -13.58 3.59 -10.93
C HIS A 39 -12.21 2.96 -11.20
N VAL A 40 -12.20 1.84 -11.93
CA VAL A 40 -10.97 1.15 -12.35
C VAL A 40 -10.13 1.97 -13.33
N ALA A 41 -10.76 2.89 -14.07
CA ALA A 41 -10.06 3.85 -14.94
C ALA A 41 -9.27 4.88 -14.12
N ASN A 42 -9.68 5.15 -12.88
CA ASN A 42 -8.95 6.05 -12.00
C ASN A 42 -7.82 5.28 -11.28
N GLN A 43 -6.59 5.54 -11.69
CA GLN A 43 -5.41 4.90 -11.10
C GLN A 43 -5.30 5.13 -9.60
N LYS A 44 -5.73 6.28 -9.08
CA LYS A 44 -5.73 6.58 -7.63
C LYS A 44 -6.63 5.62 -6.87
N HIS A 45 -7.81 5.31 -7.40
CA HIS A 45 -8.75 4.39 -6.76
C HIS A 45 -8.22 2.95 -6.77
N VAL A 46 -7.60 2.54 -7.89
CA VAL A 46 -6.98 1.21 -8.01
C VAL A 46 -5.81 1.08 -7.05
N LEU A 47 -4.89 2.05 -7.02
CA LEU A 47 -3.74 2.04 -6.11
C LEU A 47 -4.18 2.12 -4.64
N GLY A 48 -5.24 2.84 -4.32
CA GLY A 48 -5.80 2.83 -2.96
C GLY A 48 -6.27 1.45 -2.51
N CYS A 49 -6.65 0.58 -3.45
CA CYS A 49 -7.06 -0.80 -3.21
C CYS A 49 -5.90 -1.82 -3.27
N PHE A 50 -4.67 -1.40 -3.57
CA PHE A 50 -3.51 -2.31 -3.59
C PHE A 50 -3.26 -2.86 -2.20
N LYS A 51 -3.18 -4.18 -2.09
CA LYS A 51 -2.77 -4.86 -0.86
C LYS A 51 -1.26 -4.78 -0.68
N ILE A 52 -0.84 -4.38 0.50
CA ILE A 52 0.56 -4.34 0.92
C ILE A 52 1.08 -5.77 0.96
N GLN A 53 2.22 -6.00 0.32
CA GLN A 53 2.88 -7.31 0.24
C GLN A 53 4.11 -7.42 1.17
N PHE A 54 4.38 -6.40 1.98
CA PHE A 54 5.60 -6.27 2.78
C PHE A 54 5.34 -5.68 4.18
N GLY A 55 6.35 -5.79 5.04
CA GLY A 55 6.33 -5.18 6.37
C GLY A 55 5.22 -5.74 7.28
N GLN A 56 4.93 -4.99 8.34
CA GLN A 56 3.98 -5.40 9.38
C GLN A 56 2.51 -5.22 8.97
N PHE A 57 2.23 -4.35 7.98
CA PHE A 57 0.87 -4.07 7.50
C PHE A 57 0.50 -4.91 6.26
N ARG A 58 1.18 -6.04 6.05
CA ARG A 58 0.88 -6.93 4.92
C ARG A 58 -0.59 -7.36 4.93
N GLY A 59 -1.22 -7.29 3.77
CA GLY A 59 -2.64 -7.62 3.57
C GLY A 59 -3.59 -6.44 3.75
N MET A 60 -3.14 -5.33 4.35
CA MET A 60 -3.90 -4.07 4.37
C MET A 60 -3.76 -3.33 3.04
N THR A 61 -4.64 -2.36 2.77
CA THR A 61 -4.55 -1.56 1.54
C THR A 61 -3.66 -0.34 1.69
N PHE A 62 -3.18 0.23 0.58
CA PHE A 62 -2.43 1.49 0.62
C PHE A 62 -3.27 2.65 1.16
N LYS A 63 -4.56 2.71 0.82
CA LYS A 63 -5.48 3.69 1.42
C LYS A 63 -5.50 3.56 2.95
N TRP A 64 -5.70 2.34 3.45
CA TRP A 64 -5.71 2.08 4.89
C TRP A 64 -4.39 2.51 5.55
N LEU A 65 -3.26 2.24 4.91
CA LEU A 65 -1.95 2.61 5.46
C LEU A 65 -1.76 4.13 5.56
N LEU A 66 -2.18 4.90 4.57
CA LEU A 66 -2.10 6.36 4.64
C LEU A 66 -3.02 6.95 5.72
N GLU A 67 -4.19 6.35 5.91
CA GLU A 67 -5.17 6.79 6.92
C GLU A 67 -4.71 6.46 8.35
N ASN A 68 -4.07 5.31 8.57
CA ASN A 68 -3.75 4.80 9.91
C ASN A 68 -2.28 5.01 10.31
N SER A 69 -1.36 5.04 9.35
CA SER A 69 0.08 5.14 9.62
C SER A 69 0.86 5.86 8.51
N PRO A 70 0.55 7.15 8.25
CA PRO A 70 1.24 7.92 7.20
C PRO A 70 2.75 8.03 7.45
N GLY A 71 3.17 8.08 8.72
CA GLY A 71 4.59 8.12 9.09
C GLY A 71 5.37 6.86 8.72
N TYR A 72 4.72 5.69 8.72
CA TYR A 72 5.32 4.44 8.24
C TYR A 72 5.40 4.42 6.72
N ALA A 73 4.35 4.87 6.04
CA ALA A 73 4.32 4.98 4.58
C ALA A 73 5.46 5.87 4.07
N GLY A 74 5.67 7.04 4.69
CA GLY A 74 6.77 7.95 4.36
C GLY A 74 8.16 7.35 4.66
N PHE A 75 8.29 6.58 5.75
CA PHE A 75 9.54 5.85 6.04
C PHE A 75 9.87 4.85 4.92
N ILE A 76 8.90 4.03 4.49
CA ILE A 76 9.10 3.06 3.41
C ILE A 76 9.51 3.76 2.12
N VAL A 77 8.86 4.86 1.74
CA VAL A 77 9.23 5.61 0.53
C VAL A 77 10.67 6.13 0.62
N ALA A 78 11.03 6.78 1.73
CA ALA A 78 12.38 7.31 1.93
C ALA A 78 13.46 6.23 1.97
N ASP A 79 13.13 5.05 2.51
CA ASP A 79 13.99 3.86 2.46
C ASP A 79 14.16 3.35 1.03
N THR A 80 13.07 3.24 0.28
CA THR A 80 13.08 2.77 -1.12
C THR A 80 13.84 3.71 -2.06
N GLU A 81 13.86 5.02 -1.78
CA GLU A 81 14.64 5.99 -2.56
C GLU A 81 16.16 5.82 -2.41
N LYS A 82 16.60 5.17 -1.32
CA LYS A 82 18.01 4.83 -1.10
C LYS A 82 18.37 3.43 -1.60
N GLU A 83 17.37 2.63 -1.98
CA GLU A 83 17.58 1.28 -2.52
C GLU A 83 17.89 1.35 -4.02
N GLU A 84 18.81 0.48 -4.46
CA GLU A 84 19.08 0.30 -5.88
C GLU A 84 17.83 -0.20 -6.63
N PRO A 85 17.51 0.36 -7.81
CA PRO A 85 16.40 -0.11 -8.61
C PRO A 85 16.47 -1.61 -8.89
N SER A 86 15.38 -2.33 -8.62
CA SER A 86 15.29 -3.77 -8.84
C SER A 86 14.00 -4.14 -9.54
N GLN A 87 14.00 -5.25 -10.29
CA GLN A 87 12.77 -5.77 -10.91
C GLN A 87 12.06 -6.82 -10.04
N ASN A 88 12.50 -7.02 -8.80
CA ASN A 88 11.83 -7.94 -7.90
C ASN A 88 10.45 -7.39 -7.48
N ASN A 89 9.52 -8.29 -7.16
CA ASN A 89 8.15 -7.90 -6.79
C ASN A 89 8.12 -6.93 -5.59
N LEU A 90 9.02 -7.10 -4.61
CA LEU A 90 9.04 -6.27 -3.41
C LEU A 90 9.32 -4.80 -3.75
N TRP A 91 10.35 -4.53 -4.55
CA TRP A 91 10.71 -3.19 -5.01
C TRP A 91 9.59 -2.57 -5.83
N LEU A 92 8.98 -3.34 -6.74
CA LEU A 92 7.85 -2.86 -7.53
C LEU A 92 6.63 -2.48 -6.66
N HIS A 93 6.36 -3.22 -5.58
CA HIS A 93 5.31 -2.87 -4.60
C HIS A 93 5.65 -1.61 -3.82
N LYS A 94 6.91 -1.43 -3.38
CA LYS A 94 7.38 -0.20 -2.72
C LYS A 94 7.25 1.01 -3.66
N MET A 95 7.61 0.85 -4.93
CA MET A 95 7.43 1.88 -5.96
C MET A 95 5.96 2.22 -6.23
N ALA A 96 5.07 1.22 -6.22
CA ALA A 96 3.63 1.45 -6.34
C ALA A 96 3.08 2.28 -5.16
N LEU A 97 3.57 2.04 -3.94
CA LEU A 97 3.25 2.84 -2.77
C LEU A 97 3.75 4.28 -2.93
N LYS A 98 5.00 4.48 -3.37
CA LYS A 98 5.54 5.82 -3.67
C LYS A 98 4.64 6.59 -4.65
N LYS A 99 4.32 5.98 -5.80
CA LYS A 99 3.43 6.57 -6.80
C LYS A 99 2.06 6.93 -6.24
N TYR A 100 1.50 6.08 -5.38
CA TYR A 100 0.21 6.36 -4.75
C TYR A 100 0.28 7.59 -3.82
N ILE A 101 1.33 7.71 -3.03
CA ILE A 101 1.52 8.84 -2.09
C ILE A 101 1.71 10.15 -2.85
N GLU A 102 2.45 10.13 -3.96
CA GLU A 102 2.66 11.30 -4.84
C GLU A 102 1.36 11.80 -5.51
N MET A 103 0.29 11.00 -5.55
CA MET A 103 -1.03 11.42 -6.06
C MET A 103 -1.87 12.23 -5.05
N PHE A 104 -1.33 12.52 -3.87
CA PHE A 104 -1.94 13.37 -2.87
C PHE A 104 -1.01 14.54 -2.56
N GLU A 105 -1.52 15.77 -2.62
CA GLU A 105 -0.76 16.95 -2.21
C GLU A 105 -0.34 16.85 -0.74
N GLU A 106 -1.21 16.28 0.11
CA GLU A 106 -0.90 16.01 1.51
C GLU A 106 0.14 14.89 1.68
N GLY A 107 0.18 13.94 0.75
CA GLY A 107 1.20 12.88 0.69
C GLY A 107 2.60 13.44 0.45
N VAL A 108 2.71 14.47 -0.39
CA VAL A 108 3.97 15.20 -0.63
C VAL A 108 4.44 15.91 0.65
N TYR A 109 3.52 16.51 1.41
CA TYR A 109 3.86 17.14 2.69
C TYR A 109 4.40 16.13 3.72
N ILE A 110 3.82 14.93 3.79
CA ILE A 110 4.30 13.84 4.67
C ILE A 110 5.73 13.42 4.30
N LEU A 111 6.04 13.33 3.00
CA LEU A 111 7.39 13.02 2.50
C LEU A 111 8.38 14.16 2.83
N GLN A 112 7.98 15.42 2.63
CA GLN A 112 8.82 16.59 2.92
C GLN A 112 9.12 16.75 4.42
N SER A 113 8.13 16.53 5.28
CA SER A 113 8.27 16.63 6.74
C SER A 113 9.26 15.61 7.33
N LYS A 114 9.46 14.47 6.63
CA LYS A 114 10.46 13.46 7.01
C LYS A 114 11.87 13.83 6.54
N ARG A 115 12.04 14.47 5.37
CA ARG A 115 13.36 14.96 4.89
C ARG A 115 14.01 15.95 5.87
N GLN A 116 13.23 16.78 6.56
CA GLN A 116 13.76 17.76 7.53
C GLN A 116 14.18 17.17 8.88
N LYS A 117 13.64 16.02 9.31
CA LYS A 117 14.01 15.37 10.58
C LYS A 117 15.26 14.49 10.50
N SER A 118 15.85 14.32 9.33
CA SER A 118 17.03 13.47 9.10
C SER A 118 18.31 14.25 8.80
N GLN A 119 18.29 15.59 8.86
CA GLN A 119 19.53 16.36 8.85
C GLN A 119 20.08 16.42 10.29
N PRO A 120 21.31 15.94 10.55
CA PRO A 120 21.96 16.19 11.82
C PRO A 120 22.22 17.70 11.97
N LYS A 121 21.92 18.23 13.15
CA LYS A 121 22.47 19.53 13.58
C LYS A 121 23.97 19.39 13.80
#